data_AF-A0AAV0P3J4-F1
#
_entry.id   AF-A0AAV0P3J4-F1
#
_cell.length_a   1.000
_cell.length_b   1.000
_cell.length_c   1.000
_cell.angle_alpha   90.00
_cell.angle_beta   90.00
_cell.angle_gamma   90.00
#
_symmetry.space_group_name_H-M   'P 1'
#
loop_
_entity.id
_entity.type
_entity.pdbx_description
1 polymer ?
#
loop_
_entity_poly.entity_id
_entity_poly.type
_entity_poly.pdbx_seq_one_letter_code
_entity_poly.pdbx_strand_id
1 'polypeptide(L)'
;MHMTCAAPCRHHFCWVCLGPLGVSHTSCNGYNDDGSKDGLQSLRAEVKRYQHYYERWAENEKSRQIAVNDLKNVRTNVVSEIAGALGLNVSQLDFLIEAWEQIVECRRVLKWTYAYGYYLPVGEAAKKQFFEYLQGQAETCLERLHDCAEKEMRKFVLEESCMHEYVAFQKKLNELTKLSKTYFENLVRALENRLSEVEAPIEGKRRKMENCDKTSMNKKRQRKVG
;
A
#
# COMPACT_ATOMS: atom_id res chain seq x y z
N MET A 1 6.11 6.01 -9.24
CA MET A 1 4.94 5.85 -10.13
C MET A 1 4.17 7.15 -10.37
N HIS A 2 4.37 8.21 -9.60
CA HIS A 2 3.86 9.55 -9.95
C HIS A 2 4.64 10.20 -11.10
N MET A 3 3.97 10.43 -12.24
CA MET A 3 4.54 11.12 -13.40
C MET A 3 3.95 12.51 -13.60
N THR A 4 4.75 13.42 -14.16
CA THR A 4 4.34 14.75 -14.58
C THR A 4 4.69 14.93 -16.06
N CYS A 5 3.70 15.28 -16.88
CA CYS A 5 3.94 15.56 -18.28
C CYS A 5 4.83 16.81 -18.43
N ALA A 6 5.76 16.78 -19.39
CA ALA A 6 6.63 17.92 -19.67
C ALA A 6 5.82 19.15 -20.13
N ALA A 7 6.46 20.32 -20.08
CA ALA A 7 5.87 21.54 -20.60
C ALA A 7 5.53 21.38 -22.10
N PRO A 8 4.40 21.93 -22.58
CA PRO A 8 3.49 22.84 -21.87
C PRO A 8 2.38 22.15 -21.03
N CYS A 9 2.25 20.82 -21.07
CA CYS A 9 1.09 20.10 -20.51
C CYS A 9 1.02 20.10 -18.97
N ARG A 10 2.13 19.74 -18.28
CA ARG A 10 2.22 19.70 -16.81
C ARG A 10 1.16 18.83 -16.09
N HIS A 11 0.47 17.93 -16.79
CA HIS A 11 -0.52 17.03 -16.17
C HIS A 11 0.15 15.97 -15.28
N HIS A 12 -0.43 15.69 -14.12
CA HIS A 12 0.06 14.69 -13.18
C HIS A 12 -0.79 13.41 -13.26
N PHE A 13 -0.15 12.26 -13.45
CA PHE A 13 -0.84 10.99 -13.63
C PHE A 13 -0.06 9.80 -13.06
N CYS A 14 -0.78 8.71 -12.78
CA CYS A 14 -0.20 7.45 -12.32
C CYS A 14 0.36 6.68 -13.52
N TRP A 15 1.64 6.32 -13.49
CA TRP A 15 2.28 5.57 -14.59
C TRP A 15 1.62 4.21 -14.88
N VAL A 16 1.02 3.57 -13.88
CA VAL A 16 0.46 2.23 -14.01
C VAL A 16 -0.94 2.26 -14.62
N CYS A 17 -1.87 3.03 -14.04
CA CYS A 17 -3.26 3.06 -14.49
C CYS A 17 -3.55 4.18 -15.49
N LEU A 18 -2.58 5.08 -15.73
CA LEU A 18 -2.72 6.30 -16.54
C LEU A 18 -3.80 7.27 -16.05
N GLY A 19 -4.34 7.05 -14.85
CA GLY A 19 -5.34 7.90 -14.23
C GLY A 19 -4.74 9.22 -13.70
N PRO A 20 -5.53 10.31 -13.66
CA PRO A 20 -5.07 11.61 -13.15
C PRO A 20 -4.75 11.50 -11.66
N LEU A 21 -3.64 12.07 -11.21
CA LEU A 21 -3.31 12.14 -9.78
C LEU A 21 -3.93 13.39 -9.15
N GLY A 22 -4.42 13.25 -7.91
CA GLY A 22 -5.09 14.32 -7.17
C GLY A 22 -6.25 13.78 -6.32
N VAL A 23 -7.24 14.64 -6.04
CA VAL A 23 -8.35 14.35 -5.11
C VAL A 23 -9.21 13.16 -5.56
N SER A 24 -9.24 12.85 -6.85
CA SER A 24 -10.05 11.76 -7.43
C SER A 24 -9.34 10.41 -7.51
N HIS A 25 -8.01 10.34 -7.35
CA HIS A 25 -7.29 9.07 -7.45
C HIS A 25 -7.21 8.39 -6.09
N THR A 26 -8.18 7.53 -5.80
CA THR A 26 -8.31 6.89 -4.48
C THR A 26 -7.40 5.66 -4.33
N SER A 27 -7.31 4.83 -5.36
CA SER A 27 -6.49 3.61 -5.40
C SER A 27 -6.57 3.00 -6.80
N CYS A 28 -5.48 2.39 -7.29
CA CYS A 28 -5.49 1.60 -8.52
C CYS A 28 -4.88 0.20 -8.36
N ASN A 29 -4.63 -0.23 -7.12
CA ASN A 29 -3.98 -1.50 -6.81
C ASN A 29 -4.94 -2.70 -6.85
N GLY A 30 -6.23 -2.50 -6.52
CA GLY A 30 -7.23 -3.56 -6.54
C GLY A 30 -7.69 -3.95 -7.95
N TYR A 31 -7.99 -5.25 -8.14
CA TYR A 31 -8.59 -5.76 -9.37
C TYR A 31 -10.09 -5.96 -9.19
N ASN A 32 -10.89 -5.32 -10.04
CA ASN A 32 -12.35 -5.50 -10.10
C ASN A 32 -12.69 -6.41 -11.27
N ASP A 33 -13.30 -7.55 -10.96
CA ASP A 33 -13.79 -8.48 -11.96
C ASP A 33 -15.11 -7.95 -12.57
N ASP A 34 -15.28 -8.08 -13.88
CA ASP A 34 -16.49 -7.67 -14.59
C ASP A 34 -17.66 -8.66 -14.42
N GLY A 35 -17.40 -9.82 -13.77
CA GLY A 35 -18.42 -10.76 -13.30
C GLY A 35 -19.12 -11.53 -14.43
N SER A 36 -18.58 -11.48 -15.64
CA SER A 36 -19.17 -12.16 -16.80
C SER A 36 -19.01 -13.68 -16.70
N LYS A 37 -20.08 -14.41 -16.99
CA LYS A 37 -20.16 -15.88 -16.90
C LYS A 37 -20.08 -16.59 -18.25
N ASP A 38 -19.89 -15.85 -19.34
CA ASP A 38 -19.70 -16.43 -20.66
C ASP A 38 -18.29 -17.04 -20.77
N GLY A 39 -18.16 -18.25 -21.31
CA GLY A 39 -16.90 -19.04 -21.25
C GLY A 39 -15.71 -18.34 -21.93
N LEU A 40 -15.94 -17.66 -23.05
CA LEU A 40 -14.90 -16.85 -23.72
C LEU A 40 -14.56 -15.59 -22.92
N GLN A 41 -15.54 -15.00 -22.23
CA GLN A 41 -15.34 -13.83 -21.38
C GLN A 41 -14.62 -14.19 -20.07
N SER A 42 -14.87 -15.37 -19.51
CA SER A 42 -14.17 -15.88 -18.32
C SER A 42 -12.68 -16.09 -18.58
N LEU A 43 -12.29 -16.71 -19.71
CA LEU A 43 -10.87 -16.83 -20.08
C LEU A 43 -10.21 -15.46 -20.27
N ARG A 44 -10.92 -14.49 -20.88
CA ARG A 44 -10.43 -13.11 -21.02
C ARG A 44 -10.28 -12.42 -19.66
N ALA A 45 -11.21 -12.65 -18.72
CA ALA A 45 -11.15 -12.09 -17.37
C ALA A 45 -9.95 -12.64 -16.59
N GLU A 46 -9.64 -13.93 -16.70
CA GLU A 46 -8.46 -14.52 -16.07
C GLU A 46 -7.14 -13.95 -16.62
N VAL A 47 -7.05 -13.77 -17.94
CA VAL A 47 -5.88 -13.13 -18.58
C VAL A 47 -5.73 -11.68 -18.13
N LYS A 48 -6.82 -10.90 -18.10
CA LYS A 48 -6.82 -9.51 -17.60
C LYS A 48 -6.39 -9.44 -16.13
N ARG A 49 -6.90 -10.36 -15.30
CA ARG A 49 -6.52 -10.46 -13.89
C ARG A 49 -5.02 -10.72 -13.76
N TYR A 50 -4.49 -11.72 -14.47
CA TYR A 50 -3.06 -12.00 -14.47
C TYR A 50 -2.26 -10.77 -14.90
N GLN A 51 -2.64 -10.13 -16.01
CA GLN A 51 -1.97 -8.93 -16.52
C GLN A 51 -1.95 -7.80 -15.48
N HIS A 52 -3.07 -7.53 -14.81
CA HIS A 52 -3.16 -6.50 -13.77
C HIS A 52 -2.13 -6.68 -12.66
N TYR A 53 -2.00 -7.89 -12.11
CA TYR A 53 -1.05 -8.18 -11.04
C TYR A 53 0.39 -8.25 -11.56
N TYR A 54 0.61 -8.83 -12.75
CA TYR A 54 1.94 -8.95 -13.35
C TYR A 54 2.54 -7.58 -13.69
N GLU A 55 1.78 -6.68 -14.29
CA GLU A 55 2.25 -5.32 -14.63
C GLU A 55 2.70 -4.57 -13.37
N ARG A 56 1.91 -4.64 -12.29
CA ARG A 56 2.24 -3.98 -11.02
C ARG A 56 3.44 -4.61 -10.32
N TRP A 57 3.60 -5.94 -10.42
CA TRP A 57 4.80 -6.63 -9.98
C TRP A 57 6.03 -6.15 -10.77
N ALA A 58 5.94 -6.10 -12.10
CA ALA A 58 7.04 -5.74 -12.98
C ALA A 58 7.44 -4.27 -12.83
N GLU A 59 6.47 -3.36 -12.72
CA GLU A 59 6.71 -1.93 -12.52
C GLU A 59 7.34 -1.63 -11.16
N ASN A 60 6.99 -2.40 -10.11
CA ASN A 60 7.69 -2.28 -8.82
C ASN A 60 9.13 -2.80 -8.89
N GLU A 61 9.41 -3.89 -9.61
CA GLU A 61 10.80 -4.34 -9.83
C GLU A 61 11.61 -3.31 -10.62
N LYS A 62 11.03 -2.78 -11.71
CA LYS A 62 11.67 -1.74 -12.52
C LYS A 62 11.94 -0.48 -11.70
N SER A 63 10.94 0.02 -10.96
CA SER A 63 11.11 1.18 -10.06
C SER A 63 12.15 0.90 -8.98
N ARG A 64 12.24 -0.34 -8.46
CA ARG A 64 13.27 -0.72 -7.49
C ARG A 64 14.67 -0.61 -8.08
N GLN A 65 14.87 -1.11 -9.30
CA GLN A 65 16.18 -1.04 -9.96
C GLN A 65 16.63 0.40 -10.21
N ILE A 66 15.69 1.27 -10.60
CA ILE A 66 15.95 2.72 -10.71
C ILE A 66 16.34 3.29 -9.35
N ALA A 67 15.56 3.03 -8.29
CA ALA A 67 15.85 3.51 -6.94
C ALA A 67 17.18 3.00 -6.37
N VAL A 68 17.61 1.78 -6.75
CA VAL A 68 18.94 1.25 -6.38
C VAL A 68 20.06 2.06 -7.06
N ASN A 69 19.90 2.42 -8.32
CA ASN A 69 20.86 3.26 -9.02
C ASN A 69 20.88 4.68 -8.47
N ASP A 70 19.71 5.24 -8.14
CA ASP A 70 19.59 6.55 -7.49
C ASP A 70 20.24 6.54 -6.11
N LEU A 71 19.98 5.53 -5.28
CA LEU A 71 20.67 5.33 -4.00
C LEU A 71 22.19 5.30 -4.16
N LYS A 72 22.70 4.60 -5.18
CA LYS A 72 24.13 4.57 -5.47
C LYS A 72 24.65 5.96 -5.82
N ASN A 73 23.98 6.68 -6.71
CA ASN A 73 24.33 8.04 -7.09
C ASN A 73 24.30 9.00 -5.88
N VAL A 74 23.30 8.84 -5.00
CA VAL A 74 23.16 9.67 -3.80
C VAL A 74 24.33 9.43 -2.86
N ARG A 75 24.71 8.17 -2.63
CA ARG A 75 25.87 7.81 -1.79
C ARG A 75 27.19 8.31 -2.35
N THR A 76 27.38 8.28 -3.67
CA THR A 76 28.69 8.59 -4.27
C THR A 76 28.88 10.07 -4.62
N ASN A 77 27.80 10.76 -4.99
CA ASN A 77 27.87 12.10 -5.58
C ASN A 77 27.04 13.10 -4.78
N VAL A 78 25.72 12.89 -4.71
CA VAL A 78 24.76 13.92 -4.26
C VAL A 78 25.02 14.37 -2.82
N VAL A 79 25.35 13.43 -1.93
CA VAL A 79 25.64 13.77 -0.52
C VAL A 79 26.83 14.73 -0.41
N SER A 80 27.90 14.48 -1.15
CA SER A 80 29.08 15.36 -1.15
C SER A 80 28.80 16.72 -1.80
N GLU A 81 27.97 16.75 -2.84
CA GLU A 81 27.54 18.00 -3.50
C GLU A 81 26.73 18.89 -2.55
N ILE A 82 25.70 18.34 -1.90
CA ILE A 82 24.87 19.09 -0.94
C ILE A 82 25.70 19.50 0.28
N ALA A 83 26.57 18.62 0.78
CA ALA A 83 27.46 18.93 1.89
C ALA A 83 28.35 20.15 1.57
N GLY A 84 28.96 20.17 0.38
CA GLY A 84 29.80 21.27 -0.07
C GLY A 84 29.01 22.57 -0.29
N ALA A 85 27.84 22.48 -0.93
CA ALA A 85 27.00 23.64 -1.23
C ALA A 85 26.47 24.34 0.04
N LEU A 86 26.12 23.57 1.07
CA LEU A 86 25.53 24.08 2.31
C LEU A 86 26.53 24.20 3.47
N GLY A 87 27.80 23.82 3.27
CA GLY A 87 28.82 23.83 4.32
C GLY A 87 28.54 22.85 5.46
N LEU A 88 27.91 21.71 5.16
CA LEU A 88 27.54 20.67 6.12
C LEU A 88 28.56 19.53 6.14
N ASN A 89 28.60 18.79 7.25
CA ASN A 89 29.32 17.52 7.30
C ASN A 89 28.50 16.43 6.61
N VAL A 90 29.18 15.53 5.89
CA VAL A 90 28.56 14.38 5.19
C VAL A 90 27.65 13.56 6.11
N SER A 91 28.05 13.33 7.37
CA SER A 91 27.25 12.58 8.34
C SER A 91 25.92 13.25 8.72
N GLN A 92 25.74 14.54 8.45
CA GLN A 92 24.47 15.23 8.66
C GLN A 92 23.44 14.90 7.56
N LEU A 93 23.86 14.20 6.50
CA LEU A 93 23.05 13.82 5.35
C LEU A 93 22.72 12.32 5.30
N ASP A 94 23.05 11.55 6.34
CA ASP A 94 22.75 10.10 6.40
C ASP A 94 21.25 9.81 6.20
N PHE A 95 20.39 10.75 6.61
CA PHE A 95 18.93 10.67 6.39
C PHE A 95 18.52 10.54 4.91
N LEU A 96 19.33 11.07 3.97
CA LEU A 96 19.09 10.87 2.53
C LEU A 96 19.29 9.40 2.17
N ILE A 97 20.34 8.78 2.70
CA ILE A 97 20.66 7.38 2.44
C ILE A 97 19.57 6.48 3.02
N GLU A 98 19.18 6.72 4.27
CA GLU A 98 18.08 6.00 4.94
C GLU A 98 16.77 6.08 4.16
N ALA A 99 16.42 7.27 3.64
CA ALA A 99 15.21 7.46 2.84
C ALA A 99 15.24 6.62 1.54
N TRP A 100 16.36 6.62 0.82
CA TRP A 100 16.51 5.85 -0.42
C TRP A 100 16.57 4.34 -0.18
N GLU A 101 17.23 3.88 0.88
CA GLU A 101 17.19 2.49 1.33
C GLU A 101 15.75 2.05 1.63
N GLN A 102 15.00 2.88 2.36
CA GLN A 102 13.60 2.61 2.66
C GLN A 102 12.76 2.54 1.39
N ILE A 103 12.97 3.42 0.40
CA ILE A 103 12.28 3.35 -0.90
C ILE A 103 12.57 2.02 -1.60
N VAL A 104 13.84 1.59 -1.66
CA VAL A 104 14.24 0.32 -2.29
C VAL A 104 13.56 -0.88 -1.64
N GLU A 105 13.55 -0.94 -0.31
CA GLU A 105 12.90 -2.05 0.41
C GLU A 105 11.38 -2.01 0.26
N CYS A 106 10.75 -0.83 0.33
CA CYS A 106 9.31 -0.69 0.10
C CYS A 106 8.91 -1.21 -1.30
N ARG A 107 9.67 -0.87 -2.35
CA ARG A 107 9.41 -1.39 -3.72
C ARG A 107 9.55 -2.90 -3.80
N ARG A 108 10.53 -3.48 -3.11
CA ARG A 108 10.69 -4.93 -3.01
C ARG A 108 9.48 -5.58 -2.36
N VAL A 109 8.99 -5.03 -1.26
CA VAL A 109 7.80 -5.55 -0.57
C VAL A 109 6.57 -5.43 -1.48
N LEU A 110 6.30 -4.28 -2.09
CA LEU A 110 5.15 -4.09 -3.00
C LEU A 110 5.12 -5.08 -4.15
N LYS A 111 6.27 -5.30 -4.80
CA LYS A 111 6.40 -6.33 -5.84
C LYS A 111 5.81 -7.66 -5.36
N TRP A 112 6.21 -8.12 -4.17
CA TRP A 112 5.74 -9.40 -3.65
C TRP A 112 4.31 -9.35 -3.11
N THR A 113 3.81 -8.20 -2.67
CA THR A 113 2.39 -8.08 -2.29
C THR A 113 1.46 -8.24 -3.49
N TYR A 114 1.87 -7.86 -4.71
CA TYR A 114 1.09 -8.17 -5.91
C TYR A 114 1.05 -9.66 -6.24
N ALA A 115 2.14 -10.39 -6.03
CA ALA A 115 2.12 -11.85 -6.14
C ALA A 115 1.18 -12.47 -5.09
N TYR A 116 1.25 -11.99 -3.84
CA TYR A 116 0.35 -12.41 -2.76
C TYR A 116 -1.12 -12.16 -3.12
N GLY A 117 -1.46 -10.94 -3.56
CA GLY A 117 -2.83 -10.55 -3.93
C GLY A 117 -3.40 -11.37 -5.09
N TYR A 118 -2.58 -11.78 -6.06
CA TYR A 118 -3.00 -12.67 -7.15
C TYR A 118 -3.41 -14.07 -6.65
N TYR A 119 -2.78 -14.57 -5.59
CA TYR A 119 -3.11 -15.89 -5.04
C TYR A 119 -4.11 -15.83 -3.87
N LEU A 120 -4.55 -14.64 -3.47
CA LEU A 120 -5.57 -14.51 -2.43
C LEU A 120 -6.91 -15.09 -2.92
N PRO A 121 -7.56 -15.98 -2.15
CA PRO A 121 -8.78 -16.66 -2.60
C PRO A 121 -9.95 -15.70 -2.86
N VAL A 122 -10.68 -15.92 -3.95
CA VAL A 122 -11.86 -15.10 -4.32
C VAL A 122 -12.97 -15.16 -3.26
N GLY A 123 -13.08 -16.27 -2.52
CA GLY A 123 -14.06 -16.45 -1.45
C GLY A 123 -13.80 -15.63 -0.18
N GLU A 124 -12.63 -14.99 -0.05
CA GLU A 124 -12.23 -14.25 1.15
C GLU A 124 -12.33 -12.73 0.93
N ALA A 125 -13.52 -12.25 0.54
CA ALA A 125 -13.74 -10.85 0.15
C ALA A 125 -13.28 -9.83 1.22
N ALA A 126 -13.53 -10.12 2.51
CA ALA A 126 -13.10 -9.24 3.60
C ALA A 126 -11.57 -9.14 3.70
N LYS A 127 -10.85 -10.28 3.57
CA LYS A 127 -9.38 -10.31 3.54
C LYS A 127 -8.83 -9.57 2.33
N LYS A 128 -9.45 -9.76 1.16
CA LYS A 128 -9.09 -9.02 -0.06
C LYS A 128 -9.21 -7.51 0.13
N GLN A 129 -10.35 -7.04 0.63
CA GLN A 129 -10.58 -5.60 0.86
C GLN A 129 -9.60 -5.02 1.89
N PHE A 130 -9.35 -5.74 2.99
CA PHE A 130 -8.41 -5.30 4.01
C PHE A 130 -6.97 -5.26 3.48
N PHE A 131 -6.56 -6.29 2.74
CA PHE A 131 -5.28 -6.32 2.06
C PHE A 131 -5.11 -5.16 1.07
N GLU A 132 -6.08 -4.93 0.18
CA GLU A 132 -6.04 -3.87 -0.82
C GLU A 132 -5.99 -2.48 -0.17
N TYR A 133 -6.68 -2.30 0.97
CA TYR A 133 -6.59 -1.09 1.78
C TYR A 133 -5.18 -0.87 2.34
N LEU A 134 -4.61 -1.87 3.02
CA LEU A 134 -3.26 -1.75 3.60
C LEU A 134 -2.21 -1.52 2.51
N GLN A 135 -2.30 -2.25 1.39
CA GLN A 135 -1.42 -2.08 0.24
C GLN A 135 -1.54 -0.66 -0.33
N GLY A 136 -2.76 -0.14 -0.53
CA GLY A 136 -2.98 1.20 -1.07
C GLY A 136 -2.45 2.32 -0.17
N GLN A 137 -2.56 2.18 1.16
CA GLN A 137 -1.95 3.12 2.11
C GLN A 137 -0.42 3.11 2.02
N ALA A 138 0.18 1.92 1.98
CA ALA A 138 1.62 1.76 1.85
C ALA A 138 2.15 2.35 0.52
N GLU A 139 1.47 2.09 -0.60
CA GLU A 139 1.81 2.66 -1.91
C GLU A 139 1.76 4.17 -1.92
N THR A 140 0.66 4.75 -1.42
CA THR A 140 0.49 6.21 -1.38
C THR A 140 1.58 6.87 -0.55
N CYS A 141 1.95 6.26 0.59
CA CYS A 141 3.02 6.78 1.43
C CYS A 141 4.39 6.68 0.73
N LEU A 142 4.67 5.54 0.07
CA LEU A 142 5.90 5.34 -0.69
C LEU A 142 6.06 6.34 -1.84
N GLU A 143 4.98 6.60 -2.59
CA GLU A 143 5.03 7.58 -3.69
C GLU A 143 5.36 8.98 -3.19
N ARG A 144 4.78 9.39 -2.04
CA ARG A 144 5.10 10.69 -1.41
C ARG A 144 6.55 10.76 -0.93
N LEU A 145 7.06 9.69 -0.31
CA LEU A 145 8.46 9.60 0.09
C LEU A 145 9.38 9.71 -1.12
N HIS A 146 9.10 8.94 -2.17
CA HIS A 146 9.92 8.91 -3.38
C HIS A 146 9.92 10.25 -4.11
N ASP A 147 8.76 10.90 -4.25
CA ASP A 147 8.67 12.24 -4.85
C ASP A 147 9.50 13.27 -4.06
N CYS A 148 9.44 13.23 -2.72
CA CYS A 148 10.22 14.14 -1.88
C CYS A 148 11.73 13.89 -2.06
N ALA A 149 12.16 12.63 -2.03
CA ALA A 149 13.56 12.23 -2.23
C ALA A 149 14.09 12.56 -3.63
N GLU A 150 13.25 12.47 -4.67
CA GLU A 150 13.68 12.66 -6.06
C GLU A 150 13.58 14.13 -6.51
N LYS A 151 12.50 14.83 -6.18
CA LYS A 151 12.20 16.16 -6.77
C LYS A 151 12.59 17.29 -5.85
N GLU A 152 12.27 17.21 -4.56
CA GLU A 152 12.56 18.29 -3.61
C GLU A 152 14.06 18.34 -3.28
N MET A 153 14.73 17.18 -3.25
CA MET A 153 16.19 17.10 -3.07
C MET A 153 16.97 17.86 -4.14
N ARG A 154 16.51 17.85 -5.41
CA ARG A 154 17.24 18.47 -6.54
C ARG A 154 17.47 19.97 -6.35
N LYS A 155 16.62 20.66 -5.59
CA LYS A 155 16.78 22.09 -5.29
C LYS A 155 18.10 22.39 -4.63
N PHE A 156 18.55 21.53 -3.71
CA PHE A 156 19.80 21.71 -2.97
C PHE A 156 21.04 21.34 -3.77
N VAL A 157 20.88 20.79 -4.98
CA VAL A 157 21.96 20.49 -5.92
C VAL A 157 22.04 21.54 -7.03
N LEU A 158 20.90 22.06 -7.48
CA LEU A 158 20.80 22.87 -8.70
C LEU A 158 20.51 24.36 -8.47
N GLU A 159 19.99 24.73 -7.30
CA GLU A 159 19.48 26.07 -7.01
C GLU A 159 20.07 26.61 -5.70
N GLU A 160 20.25 27.94 -5.61
CA GLU A 160 20.53 28.59 -4.32
C GLU A 160 19.34 28.38 -3.38
N SER A 161 19.57 27.66 -2.29
CA SER A 161 18.54 27.34 -1.29
C SER A 161 18.94 27.87 0.07
N CYS A 162 17.98 28.33 0.87
CA CYS A 162 18.29 28.82 2.21
C CYS A 162 18.28 27.68 3.25
N MET A 163 19.01 27.86 4.36
CA MET A 163 19.08 26.87 5.44
C MET A 163 17.71 26.52 6.03
N HIS A 164 16.76 27.45 6.03
CA HIS A 164 15.41 27.20 6.51
C HIS A 164 14.67 26.17 5.62
N GLU A 165 14.79 26.27 4.30
CA GLU A 165 14.20 25.31 3.36
C GLU A 165 14.86 23.94 3.48
N TYR A 166 16.18 23.89 3.68
CA TYR A 166 16.90 22.65 3.93
C TYR A 166 16.41 21.94 5.19
N VAL A 167 16.26 22.66 6.31
CA VAL A 167 15.76 22.08 7.58
C VAL A 167 14.32 21.58 7.42
N ALA A 168 13.47 22.33 6.70
CA ALA A 168 12.10 21.89 6.40
C ALA A 168 12.08 20.61 5.55
N PHE A 169 12.92 20.53 4.51
CA PHE A 169 13.08 19.34 3.68
C PHE A 169 13.58 18.14 4.49
N GLN A 170 14.64 18.32 5.27
CA GLN A 170 15.21 17.27 6.12
C GLN A 170 14.16 16.71 7.07
N LYS A 171 13.39 17.57 7.75
CA LYS A 171 12.31 17.14 8.63
C LYS A 171 11.25 16.34 7.89
N LYS A 172 10.77 16.87 6.76
CA LYS A 172 9.73 16.23 5.94
C LYS A 172 10.17 14.86 5.41
N LEU A 173 11.39 14.73 4.91
CA LEU A 173 11.90 13.47 4.38
C LEU A 173 12.03 12.41 5.50
N ASN A 174 12.53 12.81 6.66
CA ASN A 174 12.60 11.93 7.84
C ASN A 174 11.21 11.44 8.29
N GLU A 175 10.22 12.34 8.34
CA GLU A 175 8.85 11.99 8.69
C GLU A 175 8.24 11.01 7.68
N LEU A 176 8.39 11.27 6.37
CA LEU A 176 7.91 10.38 5.32
C LEU A 176 8.61 9.01 5.33
N THR A 177 9.91 8.98 5.65
CA THR A 177 10.69 7.73 5.78
C THR A 177 10.15 6.87 6.92
N LYS A 178 9.96 7.48 8.10
CA LYS A 178 9.39 6.80 9.27
C LYS A 178 7.97 6.32 9.02
N LEU A 179 7.12 7.17 8.43
CA LEU A 179 5.74 6.80 8.10
C LEU A 179 5.70 5.63 7.10
N SER A 180 6.52 5.69 6.04
CA SER A 180 6.60 4.61 5.06
C SER A 180 7.00 3.30 5.73
N LYS A 181 8.05 3.31 6.56
CA LYS A 181 8.45 2.14 7.34
C LYS A 181 7.29 1.55 8.14
N THR A 182 6.56 2.38 8.90
CA THR A 182 5.41 1.94 9.70
C THR A 182 4.29 1.30 8.85
N TYR A 183 3.91 1.92 7.73
CA TYR A 183 2.87 1.36 6.85
C TYR A 183 3.29 0.01 6.27
N PHE A 184 4.56 -0.13 5.88
CA PHE A 184 5.08 -1.38 5.33
C PHE A 184 5.24 -2.47 6.40
N GLU A 185 5.68 -2.14 7.61
CA GLU A 185 5.72 -3.09 8.74
C GLU A 185 4.32 -3.61 9.09
N ASN A 186 3.32 -2.73 9.11
CA ASN A 186 1.92 -3.12 9.34
C ASN A 186 1.39 -4.02 8.22
N LEU A 187 1.69 -3.68 6.96
CA LEU A 187 1.32 -4.50 5.81
C LEU A 187 1.95 -5.88 5.90
N VAL A 188 3.27 -5.97 6.11
CA VAL A 188 3.98 -7.26 6.22
C VAL A 188 3.43 -8.09 7.37
N ARG A 189 3.20 -7.50 8.54
CA ARG A 189 2.62 -8.21 9.70
C ARG A 189 1.23 -8.79 9.40
N ALA A 190 0.38 -8.03 8.71
CA ALA A 190 -0.95 -8.49 8.29
C ALA A 190 -0.87 -9.60 7.21
N LEU A 191 0.19 -9.63 6.41
CA LEU A 191 0.42 -10.73 5.47
C LEU A 191 0.92 -12.00 6.18
N GLU A 192 1.85 -11.84 7.13
CA GLU A 192 2.40 -12.94 7.93
C GLU A 192 1.35 -13.65 8.77
N ASN A 193 0.39 -12.90 9.32
CA ASN A 193 -0.74 -13.45 10.09
C ASN A 193 -1.93 -13.91 9.23
N ARG A 194 -1.78 -13.91 7.89
CA ARG A 194 -2.82 -14.31 6.92
C ARG A 194 -4.12 -13.49 7.01
N LEU A 195 -4.01 -12.20 7.33
CA LEU A 195 -5.11 -11.23 7.38
C LEU A 195 -6.18 -11.66 8.39
N SER A 196 -5.75 -12.20 9.53
CA SER A 196 -6.63 -12.72 10.58
C SER A 196 -7.53 -11.66 11.23
N GLU A 197 -7.22 -10.38 11.08
CA GLU A 197 -7.94 -9.24 11.66
C GLU A 197 -9.39 -9.14 11.18
N VAL A 198 -9.69 -9.74 10.02
CA VAL A 198 -11.03 -9.75 9.41
C VAL A 198 -11.65 -11.14 9.35
N GLU A 199 -11.06 -12.13 10.05
CA GLU A 199 -11.73 -13.42 10.23
C GLU A 199 -12.98 -13.22 11.11
N ALA A 200 -14.13 -13.67 10.60
CA ALA A 200 -15.34 -13.69 11.40
C ALA A 200 -15.10 -14.59 12.64
N PRO A 201 -15.63 -14.23 13.82
CA PRO A 201 -15.60 -15.13 14.95
C PRO A 201 -16.25 -16.44 14.52
N ILE A 202 -15.51 -17.54 14.65
CA ILE A 202 -16.00 -18.90 14.38
C ILE A 202 -17.37 -19.02 15.06
N GLU A 203 -18.43 -19.24 14.28
CA GLU A 203 -19.76 -19.58 14.77
C GLU A 203 -19.68 -20.93 15.50
N GLY A 204 -19.30 -20.85 16.78
CA GLY A 204 -18.86 -21.99 17.57
C GLY A 204 -19.25 -21.84 19.03
N LYS A 205 -20.51 -21.47 19.29
CA LYS A 205 -21.31 -21.91 20.46
C LYS A 205 -22.74 -21.38 20.31
N ARG A 206 -23.53 -21.98 19.41
CA ARG A 206 -24.97 -22.14 19.68
C ARG A 206 -25.05 -22.98 20.96
N ARG A 207 -25.16 -22.34 22.13
CA ARG A 207 -25.66 -23.01 23.33
C ARG A 207 -27.01 -23.61 22.93
N LYS A 208 -27.08 -24.94 22.86
CA LYS A 208 -28.36 -25.64 22.90
C LYS A 208 -29.05 -25.17 24.18
N MET A 209 -30.00 -24.27 24.06
CA MET A 209 -30.97 -24.04 25.11
C MET A 209 -31.93 -25.21 24.99
N GLU A 210 -31.60 -26.30 25.68
CA GLU A 210 -32.50 -27.42 25.87
C GLU A 210 -33.78 -26.88 26.52
N ASN A 211 -34.90 -27.28 25.92
CA ASN A 211 -36.25 -27.08 26.42
C ASN A 211 -36.32 -27.44 27.91
N CYS A 212 -36.56 -26.46 28.77
CA CYS A 212 -37.08 -26.69 30.11
C CYS A 212 -38.57 -26.28 30.12
N ASP A 213 -39.40 -27.33 30.06
CA ASP A 213 -40.78 -27.41 30.54
C ASP A 213 -41.81 -26.32 30.18
N LYS A 214 -42.48 -26.54 29.04
CA LYS A 214 -43.91 -26.23 28.91
C LYS A 214 -44.73 -27.35 29.55
N THR A 215 -44.75 -27.41 30.87
CA THR A 215 -45.63 -28.35 31.60
C THR A 215 -46.26 -27.71 32.83
N SER A 216 -47.00 -26.60 32.64
CA SER A 216 -48.01 -26.14 33.62
C SER A 216 -48.99 -25.17 32.99
N MET A 217 -49.84 -25.64 32.07
CA MET A 217 -51.19 -25.11 31.84
C MET A 217 -51.98 -26.10 30.97
N ASN A 218 -52.39 -27.24 31.56
CA ASN A 218 -53.65 -27.91 31.22
C ASN A 218 -53.81 -29.20 32.04
N LYS A 219 -54.30 -29.05 33.28
CA LYS A 219 -55.07 -30.10 33.98
C LYS A 219 -55.70 -29.51 35.24
N LYS A 220 -56.73 -28.68 35.07
CA LYS A 220 -57.80 -28.47 36.07
C LYS A 220 -59.04 -27.85 35.40
N ARG A 221 -59.57 -28.56 34.42
CA ARG A 221 -60.96 -28.43 33.97
C ARG A 221 -61.43 -29.77 33.43
N GLN A 222 -61.67 -30.69 34.35
CA GLN A 222 -62.59 -31.84 34.26
C GLN A 222 -62.53 -32.62 35.58
N ARG A 223 -63.15 -32.05 36.63
CA ARG A 223 -63.92 -32.85 37.58
C ARG A 223 -65.32 -32.25 37.51
N LYS A 224 -66.19 -32.96 36.81
CA LYS A 224 -67.63 -32.73 36.73
C LYS A 224 -68.24 -33.96 37.42
N VAL A 225 -69.20 -33.71 38.32
CA VAL A 225 -70.24 -34.66 38.76
C VAL A 225 -69.79 -35.76 39.72
N GLY A 226 -70.50 -35.81 40.85
CA GLY A 226 -70.28 -36.57 42.07
C GLY A 226 -70.80 -35.73 43.22
#